data_AF-A0A951ECU8-F1
#
_entry.id   AF-A0A951ECU8-F1
#
_cell.length_a   1.000
_cell.length_b   1.000
_cell.length_c   1.000
_cell.angle_alpha   90.00
_cell.angle_beta   90.00
_cell.angle_gamma   90.00
#
_symmetry.space_group_name_H-M   'P 1'
#
loop_
_entity.id
_entity.type
_entity.pdbx_description
1 polymer ?
#
loop_
_entity_poly.entity_id
_entity_poly.type
_entity_poly.pdbx_seq_one_letter_code
_entity_poly.pdbx_strand_id
1 'polypeptide(L)'
;ESGEKRLTFIDGDKRTGTTFHYSENPQIQRLTAYLQGIAATQDFARRAKLHRRFDKLALDEDVKQFAGEVQGGRATEINTIRPLLEELANDPAVLNTARERIKAMLAGRTATATN
;
A
#
# COMPACT_ATOMS: atom_id res chain seq x y z
N GLU A 1 27.72 3.93 1.44
CA GLU A 1 28.01 5.24 0.81
C GLU A 1 26.69 5.89 0.37
N SER A 2 26.65 7.19 0.12
CA SER A 2 25.51 7.87 -0.52
C SER A 2 25.90 8.23 -1.94
N GLY A 3 25.07 7.85 -2.91
CA GLY A 3 25.37 8.02 -4.32
C GLY A 3 24.24 8.71 -5.08
N GLU A 4 24.60 9.25 -6.24
CA GLU A 4 23.66 9.80 -7.20
C GLU A 4 23.54 8.84 -8.39
N LYS A 5 22.33 8.41 -8.72
CA LYS A 5 22.05 7.66 -9.96
C LYS A 5 21.32 8.59 -10.92
N ARG A 6 21.99 8.99 -11.98
CA ARG A 6 21.39 9.80 -13.04
C ARG A 6 20.95 8.90 -14.19
N LEU A 7 19.64 8.75 -14.36
CA LEU A 7 19.10 8.12 -15.56
C LEU A 7 19.03 9.20 -16.65
N THR A 8 19.65 8.95 -17.80
CA THR A 8 19.61 9.85 -18.96
C THR A 8 19.01 9.11 -20.15
N PHE A 9 17.96 9.66 -20.72
CA PHE A 9 17.35 9.22 -21.96
C PHE A 9 17.77 10.16 -23.09
N ILE A 10 18.18 9.59 -24.23
CA ILE A 10 18.61 10.34 -25.41
C ILE A 10 17.77 9.86 -26.58
N ASP A 11 17.08 10.79 -27.24
CA ASP A 11 16.37 10.56 -28.50
C ASP A 11 16.64 11.72 -29.47
N GLY A 12 17.41 11.46 -30.52
CA GLY A 12 17.92 12.49 -31.43
C GLY A 12 18.64 13.61 -30.66
N ASP A 13 18.19 14.85 -30.86
CA ASP A 13 18.71 16.04 -30.15
C ASP A 13 18.14 16.24 -28.74
N LYS A 14 17.15 15.44 -28.30
CA LYS A 14 16.55 15.56 -26.96
C LYS A 14 17.31 14.70 -25.96
N ARG A 15 17.86 15.38 -24.95
CA ARG A 15 18.43 14.78 -23.74
C ARG A 15 17.55 15.14 -22.54
N THR A 16 16.89 14.15 -21.98
CA THR A 16 16.16 14.27 -20.72
C THR A 16 16.82 13.39 -19.66
N GLY A 17 17.01 13.92 -18.47
CA GLY A 17 17.62 13.19 -17.37
C GLY A 17 16.89 13.44 -16.07
N THR A 18 16.92 12.46 -15.19
CA THR A 18 16.46 12.60 -13.80
C THR A 18 17.51 12.02 -12.87
N THR A 19 17.72 12.70 -11.77
CA THR A 19 18.68 12.34 -10.74
C THR A 19 17.95 11.69 -9.57
N PHE A 20 18.35 10.47 -9.22
CA PHE A 20 17.87 9.76 -8.05
C PHE A 20 18.97 9.75 -6.98
N HIS A 21 18.63 10.29 -5.81
CA HIS A 21 19.50 10.20 -4.64
C HIS A 21 19.25 8.84 -3.98
N TYR A 22 20.29 8.01 -3.87
CA TYR A 22 20.21 6.73 -3.18
C TYR A 22 21.27 6.66 -2.09
N SER A 23 20.93 6.03 -0.97
CA SER A 23 21.87 5.76 0.09
C SER A 23 22.03 4.25 0.23
N GLU A 24 23.25 3.76 0.18
CA GLU A 24 23.59 2.38 0.52
C GLU A 24 23.62 2.15 2.04
N ASN A 25 23.35 3.20 2.83
CA ASN A 25 23.22 3.03 4.27
C ASN A 25 21.98 2.19 4.59
N PRO A 26 22.13 0.98 5.17
CA PRO A 26 21.01 0.09 5.45
C PRO A 26 20.04 0.66 6.49
N GLN A 27 20.43 1.63 7.30
CA GLN A 27 19.52 2.34 8.21
C GLN A 27 18.61 3.30 7.44
N ILE A 28 19.17 4.04 6.47
CA ILE A 28 18.39 4.96 5.64
C ILE A 28 17.42 4.17 4.76
N GLN A 29 17.85 3.06 4.16
CA GLN A 29 16.96 2.20 3.37
C GLN A 29 15.81 1.63 4.20
N ARG A 30 16.09 1.17 5.43
CA ARG A 30 15.04 0.69 6.34
C ARG A 30 14.06 1.79 6.73
N LEU A 31 14.55 3.00 7.01
CA LEU A 31 13.70 4.15 7.30
C LEU A 31 12.83 4.52 6.08
N THR A 32 13.41 4.56 4.88
CA THR A 32 12.67 4.81 3.64
C THR A 32 11.57 3.77 3.42
N ALA A 33 11.90 2.48 3.55
CA ALA A 33 10.92 1.40 3.41
C ALA A 33 9.79 1.52 4.44
N TYR A 34 10.12 1.88 5.69
CA TYR A 34 9.12 2.11 6.73
C TYR A 34 8.19 3.28 6.41
N LEU A 35 8.73 4.42 5.98
CA LEU A 35 7.94 5.58 5.58
C LEU A 35 7.07 5.30 4.34
N GLN A 36 7.59 4.52 3.39
CA GLN A 36 6.82 4.03 2.25
C GLN A 36 5.68 3.12 2.70
N GLY A 37 5.91 2.27 3.71
CA GLY A 37 4.87 1.42 4.31
C GLY A 37 3.75 2.22 4.96
N ILE A 38 4.08 3.32 5.64
CA ILE A 38 3.08 4.24 6.19
C ILE A 38 2.31 4.90 5.05
N ALA A 39 3.00 5.38 4.02
CA ALA A 39 2.38 6.03 2.87
C ALA A 39 1.42 5.09 2.13
N ALA A 40 1.78 3.81 1.95
CA ALA A 40 0.93 2.80 1.34
C ALA A 40 -0.39 2.61 2.14
N THR A 41 -0.30 2.52 3.47
CA THR A 41 -1.48 2.44 4.35
C THR A 41 -2.38 3.68 4.24
N GLN A 42 -1.79 4.87 4.16
CA GLN A 42 -2.57 6.10 4.00
C GLN A 42 -3.21 6.22 2.61
N ASP A 43 -2.50 5.80 1.55
CA ASP A 43 -3.06 5.81 0.20
C ASP A 43 -4.22 4.83 0.06
N PHE A 44 -4.09 3.61 0.62
CA PHE A 44 -5.20 2.67 0.70
C PHE A 44 -6.40 3.29 1.41
N ALA A 45 -6.21 3.92 2.58
CA ALA A 45 -7.31 4.52 3.32
C ALA A 45 -8.04 5.61 2.52
N ARG A 46 -7.28 6.40 1.74
CA ARG A 46 -7.84 7.41 0.83
C ARG A 46 -8.65 6.78 -0.29
N ARG A 47 -8.09 5.79 -0.99
CA ARG A 47 -8.78 5.07 -2.09
C ARG A 47 -10.03 4.34 -1.61
N ALA A 48 -9.92 3.62 -0.50
CA ALA A 48 -11.02 2.85 0.08
C ALA A 48 -12.22 3.75 0.43
N LYS A 49 -12.00 4.95 0.97
CA LYS A 49 -13.08 5.92 1.24
C LYS A 49 -13.81 6.38 -0.03
N LEU A 50 -13.08 6.54 -1.13
CA LEU A 50 -13.65 6.91 -2.42
C LEU A 50 -14.44 5.75 -3.03
N HIS A 51 -13.82 4.58 -3.14
CA HIS A 51 -14.43 3.40 -3.75
C HIS A 51 -15.63 2.88 -2.95
N ARG A 52 -15.61 2.98 -1.62
CA ARG A 52 -16.80 2.71 -0.78
C ARG A 52 -18.05 3.45 -1.27
N ARG A 53 -17.91 4.67 -1.77
CA ARG A 53 -19.04 5.50 -2.23
C ARG A 53 -19.48 5.19 -3.67
N PHE A 54 -18.53 4.85 -4.55
CA PHE A 54 -18.78 4.87 -5.99
C PHE A 54 -18.51 3.55 -6.70
N ASP A 55 -17.64 2.68 -6.18
CA ASP A 55 -17.22 1.45 -6.85
C ASP A 55 -16.85 0.35 -5.85
N LYS A 56 -17.80 -0.57 -5.64
CA LYS A 56 -17.65 -1.68 -4.70
C LYS A 56 -16.70 -2.77 -5.20
N LEU A 57 -16.54 -2.90 -6.52
CA LEU A 57 -15.63 -3.88 -7.11
C LEU A 57 -14.18 -3.40 -7.00
N ALA A 58 -13.96 -2.11 -7.27
CA ALA A 58 -12.65 -1.48 -7.04
C ALA A 58 -12.26 -1.53 -5.56
N LEU A 59 -13.21 -1.37 -4.64
CA LEU A 59 -12.94 -1.52 -3.20
C LEU A 59 -12.48 -2.94 -2.83
N ASP A 60 -13.08 -3.99 -3.41
CA ASP A 60 -12.67 -5.37 -3.14
C ASP A 60 -11.25 -5.66 -3.63
N GLU A 61 -10.89 -5.17 -4.83
CA GLU A 61 -9.55 -5.31 -5.36
C GLU A 61 -8.52 -4.48 -4.55
N ASP A 62 -8.85 -3.24 -4.15
CA ASP A 62 -8.00 -2.44 -3.26
C ASP A 62 -7.72 -3.18 -1.95
N VAL A 63 -8.76 -3.76 -1.33
CA VAL A 63 -8.65 -4.53 -0.07
C VAL A 63 -7.77 -5.76 -0.27
N LYS A 64 -7.91 -6.45 -1.39
CA LYS A 64 -7.09 -7.62 -1.74
C LYS A 64 -5.63 -7.26 -1.93
N GLN A 65 -5.33 -6.18 -2.65
CA GLN A 65 -3.97 -5.69 -2.86
C GLN A 65 -3.35 -5.26 -1.53
N PHE A 66 -4.08 -4.46 -0.74
CA PHE A 66 -3.63 -4.00 0.56
C PHE A 66 -3.33 -5.15 1.53
N ALA A 67 -4.18 -6.19 1.55
CA ALA A 67 -3.91 -7.39 2.36
C ALA A 67 -2.59 -8.08 1.95
N GLY A 68 -2.28 -8.11 0.65
CA GLY A 68 -1.00 -8.63 0.16
C GLY A 68 0.20 -7.74 0.51
N GLU A 69 0.04 -6.42 0.49
CA GLU A 69 1.07 -5.46 0.92
C GLU A 69 1.36 -5.56 2.42
N VAL A 70 0.32 -5.71 3.23
CA VAL A 70 0.42 -5.95 4.67
C VAL A 70 1.19 -7.24 4.95
N GLN A 71 0.87 -8.34 4.25
CA GLN A 71 1.61 -9.60 4.37
C GLN A 71 3.08 -9.47 3.98
N GLY A 72 3.35 -8.72 2.91
CA GLY A 72 4.71 -8.49 2.43
C GLY A 72 5.51 -7.46 3.23
N GLY A 73 4.95 -6.90 4.31
CA GLY A 73 5.58 -5.81 5.09
C GLY A 73 5.73 -4.50 4.32
N ARG A 74 5.05 -4.36 3.17
CA ARG A 74 5.04 -3.15 2.32
C ARG A 74 3.97 -2.15 2.72
N ALA A 75 3.04 -2.55 3.58
CA ALA A 75 2.12 -1.67 4.28
C ALA A 75 2.28 -1.86 5.80
N THR A 76 2.48 -0.77 6.52
CA THR A 76 2.78 -0.76 7.96
C THR A 76 1.83 0.17 8.70
N GLU A 77 1.87 0.19 10.04
CA GLU A 77 1.02 1.10 10.83
C GLU A 77 -0.49 0.94 10.59
N ILE A 78 -0.96 -0.29 10.33
CA ILE A 78 -2.36 -0.62 10.01
C ILE A 78 -3.32 -0.14 11.11
N ASN A 79 -2.84 -0.11 12.36
CA ASN A 79 -3.61 0.39 13.50
C ASN A 79 -4.06 1.84 13.32
N THR A 80 -3.35 2.66 12.54
CA THR A 80 -3.71 4.06 12.25
C THR A 80 -5.01 4.17 11.45
N ILE A 81 -5.37 3.14 10.69
CA ILE A 81 -6.58 3.09 9.86
C ILE A 81 -7.61 2.08 10.39
N ARG A 82 -7.38 1.52 11.59
CA ARG A 82 -8.28 0.52 12.21
C ARG A 82 -9.75 0.95 12.24
N PRO A 83 -10.12 2.19 12.61
CA PRO A 83 -11.52 2.61 12.59
C PRO A 83 -12.16 2.50 11.19
N LEU A 84 -11.43 2.87 10.13
CA LEU A 84 -11.90 2.73 8.76
C LEU A 84 -12.10 1.27 8.38
N LEU A 85 -11.17 0.39 8.75
CA LEU A 85 -11.28 -1.04 8.49
C LEU A 85 -12.50 -1.64 9.22
N GLU A 86 -12.74 -1.24 10.46
CA GLU A 86 -13.92 -1.67 11.24
C GLU A 86 -15.22 -1.16 10.61
N GLU A 87 -15.27 0.08 10.14
CA GLU A 87 -16.42 0.59 9.38
C GLU A 87 -16.68 -0.26 8.12
N LEU A 88 -15.65 -0.51 7.32
CA LEU A 88 -15.78 -1.27 6.08
C LEU A 88 -16.18 -2.73 6.33
N ALA A 89 -15.66 -3.36 7.39
CA ALA A 89 -15.99 -4.74 7.77
C ALA A 89 -17.45 -4.90 8.20
N ASN A 90 -18.06 -3.84 8.74
CA ASN A 90 -19.43 -3.83 9.23
C ASN A 90 -20.43 -3.20 8.24
N ASP A 91 -19.96 -2.61 7.14
CA ASP A 91 -20.80 -1.95 6.15
C ASP A 91 -21.47 -2.98 5.21
N PRO A 92 -22.80 -3.21 5.28
CA PRO A 92 -23.47 -4.19 4.45
C PRO A 92 -23.45 -3.84 2.96
N ALA A 93 -23.13 -2.59 2.60
CA ALA A 93 -22.96 -2.20 1.20
C ALA A 93 -21.65 -2.71 0.60
N VAL A 94 -20.66 -3.07 1.41
CA VAL A 94 -19.37 -3.62 0.98
C VAL A 94 -19.49 -5.13 0.70
N LEU A 95 -18.83 -5.58 -0.37
CA LEU A 95 -18.83 -7.00 -0.77
C LEU A 95 -18.37 -7.89 0.38
N ASN A 96 -19.03 -9.05 0.52
CA ASN A 96 -18.75 -9.97 1.62
C ASN A 96 -17.30 -10.47 1.62
N THR A 97 -16.72 -10.69 0.44
CA THR A 97 -15.32 -11.07 0.24
C THR A 97 -14.36 -10.04 0.83
N ALA A 98 -14.55 -8.75 0.52
CA ALA A 98 -13.77 -7.66 1.09
C ALA A 98 -13.93 -7.58 2.61
N ARG A 99 -15.17 -7.69 3.12
CA ARG A 99 -15.45 -7.65 4.57
C ARG A 99 -14.72 -8.77 5.31
N GLU A 100 -14.79 -10.00 4.83
CA GLU A 100 -14.10 -11.14 5.45
C GLU A 100 -12.59 -10.97 5.42
N ARG A 101 -12.03 -10.44 4.32
CA ARG A 101 -10.60 -10.14 4.23
C ARG A 101 -10.17 -9.07 5.24
N ILE A 102 -10.99 -8.03 5.42
CA ILE A 102 -10.73 -6.98 6.41
C ILE A 102 -10.81 -7.53 7.84
N LYS A 103 -11.82 -8.34 8.16
CA LYS A 103 -11.91 -9.01 9.46
C LYS A 103 -10.68 -9.87 9.74
N ALA A 104 -10.20 -10.59 8.73
CA ALA A 104 -8.98 -11.39 8.84
C ALA A 104 -7.77 -10.51 9.18
N MET A 105 -7.58 -9.38 8.47
CA MET A 105 -6.52 -8.40 8.79
C MET A 105 -6.64 -7.84 10.21
N LEU A 106 -7.85 -7.45 10.64
CA LEU A 106 -8.11 -6.91 11.98
C LEU A 106 -7.85 -7.93 13.10
N ALA A 107 -8.10 -9.21 12.83
CA ALA A 107 -7.80 -10.31 13.73
C ALA A 107 -6.30 -10.70 13.76
N GLY A 108 -5.45 -10.00 13.01
CA GLY A 108 -4.04 -10.38 12.82
C GLY A 108 -3.86 -11.66 12.01
N ARG A 109 -4.93 -12.19 11.41
CA ARG A 109 -4.94 -13.35 10.53
C ARG A 109 -4.80 -12.83 9.11
N THR A 110 -3.62 -12.38 8.74
CA THR A 110 -3.36 -12.10 7.34
C THR A 110 -3.39 -13.43 6.60
N ALA A 111 -4.53 -13.73 5.96
CA ALA A 111 -4.90 -15.04 5.44
C ALA A 111 -3.73 -15.73 4.71
N THR A 112 -3.23 -16.83 5.29
CA THR A 112 -2.35 -17.79 4.62
C THR A 112 -2.94 -18.10 3.25
N ALA A 113 -2.28 -17.63 2.19
CA ALA A 113 -2.54 -18.10 0.85
C ALA A 113 -2.12 -19.57 0.82
N THR A 114 -3.10 -20.47 0.81
CA THR A 114 -2.90 -21.88 0.54
C THR A 114 -2.35 -22.02 -0.87
N ASN A 115 -1.25 -22.77 -0.96
CA ASN A 115 -0.58 -23.38 -2.13
C ASN A 115 -1.31 -23.30 -3.48
#